data_AF-A0A3S0AT47-F1
#
_entry.id   AF-A0A3S0AT47-F1
#
_cell.length_a   1.000
_cell.length_b   1.000
_cell.length_c   1.000
_cell.angle_alpha   90.00
_cell.angle_beta   90.00
_cell.angle_gamma   90.00
#
_symmetry.space_group_name_H-M   'P 1'
#
loop_
_entity.id
_entity.type
_entity.pdbx_description
1 polymer ?
#
loop_
_entity_poly.entity_id
_entity_poly.type
_entity_poly.pdbx_seq_one_letter_code
_entity_poly.pdbx_strand_id
1 'polypeptide(L)' 'MASIAREIRAELVAQKRTIGELSTCTGIPRGRLGSRLRDQSPLTTTEIELIAQELAVPGWELMRRAAERDRAA' A
#
# COMPACT_ATOMS: atom_id res chain seq x y z
N MET A 1 5.84 4.12 -14.32
CA MET A 1 5.57 4.64 -12.97
C MET A 1 5.04 3.54 -12.08
N ALA A 2 5.93 2.76 -11.47
CA ALA A 2 5.57 1.83 -10.41
C ALA A 2 5.05 2.59 -9.18
N SER A 3 3.82 2.30 -8.76
CA SER A 3 3.13 3.03 -7.70
C SER A 3 3.33 2.36 -6.33
N ILE A 4 3.36 3.18 -5.26
CA ILE A 4 3.34 2.67 -3.87
C ILE A 4 2.12 1.78 -3.63
N ALA A 5 0.98 2.09 -4.27
CA ALA A 5 -0.22 1.26 -4.24
C ALA A 5 0.02 -0.16 -4.76
N ARG A 6 0.86 -0.33 -5.79
CA ARG A 6 1.26 -1.64 -6.29
C ARG A 6 2.11 -2.40 -5.28
N GLU A 7 3.05 -1.75 -4.61
CA GLU A 7 3.88 -2.41 -3.60
C GLU A 7 3.07 -2.82 -2.37
N ILE A 8 2.12 -1.98 -1.94
CA ILE A 8 1.19 -2.34 -0.87
C ILE A 8 0.35 -3.55 -1.26
N ARG A 9 -0.15 -3.61 -2.50
CA ARG A 9 -0.89 -4.79 -2.99
C ARG A 9 -0.01 -6.04 -3.05
N ALA A 10 1.24 -5.90 -3.49
CA ALA A 10 2.19 -7.01 -3.55
C ALA A 10 2.48 -7.56 -2.14
N GLU A 11 2.65 -6.67 -1.16
CA GLU A 11 2.88 -7.04 0.24
C GLU A 11 1.64 -7.72 0.85
N LEU A 12 0.42 -7.21 0.59
CA LEU A 12 -0.82 -7.88 1.00
C LEU A 12 -0.90 -9.32 0.47
N VAL A 13 -0.55 -9.54 -0.80
CA VAL A 13 -0.53 -10.87 -1.41
C VAL A 13 0.54 -11.76 -0.76
N ALA A 14 1.75 -11.23 -0.52
CA ALA A 14 2.83 -11.95 0.14
C ALA A 14 2.46 -12.41 1.55
N GLN A 15 1.75 -11.55 2.30
CA GLN A 15 1.27 -11.84 3.65
C GLN A 15 -0.05 -12.61 3.69
N LYS A 16 -0.65 -12.94 2.53
CA LYS A 16 -1.97 -13.58 2.39
C LYS A 16 -3.09 -12.81 3.10
N ARG A 17 -3.00 -11.48 3.10
CA ARG A 17 -3.97 -10.57 3.71
C ARG A 17 -4.87 -9.93 2.65
N THR A 18 -6.08 -9.59 3.06
CA THR A 18 -7.09 -8.95 2.23
C THR A 18 -7.16 -7.45 2.50
N ILE A 19 -7.69 -6.69 1.53
CA ILE A 19 -8.02 -5.27 1.71
C ILE A 19 -9.04 -5.08 2.85
N GLY A 20 -9.89 -6.08 3.12
CA GLY A 20 -10.85 -6.04 4.23
C GLY A 20 -10.16 -6.05 5.58
N GLU A 21 -9.20 -6.95 5.78
CA GLU A 21 -8.41 -7.00 7.01
C GLU A 21 -7.58 -5.73 7.19
N LEU A 22 -6.96 -5.22 6.12
CA LEU A 22 -6.24 -3.95 6.16
C LEU A 22 -7.18 -2.79 6.54
N SER A 23 -8.40 -2.77 6.02
CA SER A 23 -9.42 -1.77 6.35
C SER A 23 -9.79 -1.80 7.83
N THR A 24 -10.01 -3.00 8.38
CA THR A 24 -10.33 -3.19 9.80
C THR A 24 -9.19 -2.71 10.69
N CYS A 25 -7.93 -3.07 10.38
CA CYS A 25 -6.80 -2.71 11.23
C CYS A 25 -6.42 -1.22 11.16
N THR A 26 -6.47 -0.62 9.96
CA THR A 26 -6.09 0.79 9.76
C THR A 26 -7.21 1.77 10.06
N GLY A 27 -8.46 1.30 10.18
CA GLY A 27 -9.65 2.14 10.28
C GLY A 27 -10.02 2.88 8.97
N ILE A 28 -9.26 2.67 7.88
CA ILE A 28 -9.53 3.31 6.59
C ILE A 28 -10.67 2.55 5.90
N PRO A 29 -11.76 3.21 5.44
CA PRO A 29 -12.87 2.52 4.79
C PRO A 29 -12.43 1.68 3.58
N ARG A 30 -12.93 0.45 3.47
CA ARG A 30 -12.56 -0.50 2.40
C ARG A 30 -12.70 0.07 1.00
N GLY A 31 -13.77 0.84 0.75
CA GLY A 31 -13.99 1.51 -0.54
C GLY A 31 -12.89 2.56 -0.86
N ARG A 32 -12.45 3.30 0.16
CA ARG A 32 -11.34 4.26 0.04
C ARG A 32 -10.04 3.53 -0.24
N LEU A 33 -9.67 2.51 0.55
CA LEU A 33 -8.50 1.67 0.29
C LEU A 33 -8.53 1.07 -1.12
N GLY A 34 -9.68 0.54 -1.55
CA GLY A 34 -9.85 -0.03 -2.88
C GLY A 34 -9.64 0.98 -4.02
N SER A 35 -10.03 2.25 -3.83
CA SER A 35 -9.77 3.32 -4.80
C SER A 35 -8.29 3.70 -4.82
N ARG A 36 -7.68 3.89 -3.65
CA ARG A 36 -6.25 4.22 -3.48
C ARG A 36 -5.33 3.15 -4.05
N LEU A 37 -5.58 1.88 -3.72
CA LEU A 37 -4.74 0.75 -4.13
C LEU A 37 -4.87 0.41 -5.62
N ARG A 38 -5.89 0.93 -6.31
CA ARG A 38 -6.05 0.85 -7.77
C ARG A 38 -5.53 2.09 -8.50
N ASP A 39 -4.78 2.95 -7.80
CA ASP A 39 -4.23 4.20 -8.34
C ASP A 39 -5.30 5.17 -8.88
N GLN A 40 -6.56 5.02 -8.46
CA GLN A 40 -7.65 5.94 -8.84
C GLN A 40 -7.58 7.26 -8.06
N SER A 41 -6.86 7.26 -6.94
CA SER A 41 -6.62 8.43 -6.11
C SER A 41 -5.32 8.26 -5.31
N PRO A 42 -4.55 9.33 -5.06
CA PRO A 42 -3.24 9.23 -4.41
C PRO A 42 -3.37 8.86 -2.94
N LEU A 43 -2.45 8.03 -2.42
CA LEU A 43 -2.33 7.78 -0.98
C LEU A 43 -1.76 9.01 -0.28
N THR A 44 -2.31 9.38 0.89
CA THR A 44 -1.70 10.41 1.73
C THR A 44 -0.53 9.85 2.52
N THR A 45 0.38 10.71 3.00
CA THR A 45 1.50 10.28 3.86
C THR A 45 1.02 9.53 5.10
N THR A 46 -0.04 10.02 5.75
CA THR A 46 -0.65 9.36 6.92
C THR A 46 -1.24 8.00 6.57
N GLU A 47 -1.92 7.86 5.42
CA GLU A 47 -2.43 6.55 4.96
C GLU A 47 -1.27 5.58 4.71
N ILE A 48 -0.16 6.06 4.12
CA ILE A 48 1.04 5.24 3.89
C ILE A 48 1.65 4.78 5.21
N GLU A 49 1.78 5.66 6.20
CA GLU A 49 2.33 5.33 7.53
C GLU A 49 1.48 4.29 8.26
N LEU A 50 0.16 4.45 8.28
CA LEU A 50 -0.75 3.49 8.89
C LEU A 50 -0.67 2.11 8.23
N ILE A 51 -0.66 2.09 6.89
CA ILE A 51 -0.56 0.82 6.14
C ILE A 51 0.82 0.19 6.33
N ALA A 52 1.90 0.98 6.31
CA ALA A 52 3.27 0.53 6.55
C ALA A 52 3.43 -0.10 7.93
N GLN A 53 2.90 0.55 8.96
CA GLN A 53 2.88 0.04 10.33
C GLN A 53 2.12 -1.28 10.40
N GLU A 54 0.93 -1.34 9.79
CA GLU A 54 0.08 -2.54 9.81
C GLU A 54 0.69 -3.72 9.03
N LEU A 55 1.45 -3.44 7.98
CA LEU A 55 2.16 -4.46 7.19
C LEU A 55 3.53 -4.81 7.79
N ALA A 56 3.93 -4.18 8.89
CA ALA A 56 5.28 -4.30 9.47
C ALA A 56 6.42 -4.04 8.45
N VAL A 57 6.17 -3.16 7.48
CA VAL A 57 7.16 -2.72 6.48
C VAL A 57 7.30 -1.21 6.57
N PRO A 58 8.50 -0.66 6.83
CA PRO A 58 8.68 0.79 6.89
C PRO A 58 8.20 1.50 5.61
N GLY A 59 7.57 2.67 5.75
CA GLY A 59 7.05 3.41 4.59
C GLY A 59 8.12 3.73 3.54
N TRP A 60 9.34 4.05 3.98
CA TRP A 60 10.49 4.30 3.09
C TRP A 60 10.89 3.05 2.28
N GLU A 61 10.69 1.85 2.81
CA GLU A 61 11.01 0.60 2.13
C GLU A 61 10.01 0.32 1.01
N LEU A 62 8.71 0.59 1.24
CA LEU A 62 7.69 0.54 0.18
C LEU A 62 8.01 1.53 -0.94
N MET A 63 8.44 2.75 -0.60
CA MET A 63 8.86 3.76 -1.57
C MET A 63 10.11 3.35 -2.35
N ARG A 64 11.11 2.77 -1.68
CA ARG A 64 12.33 2.24 -2.32
C ARG A 64 11.99 1.15 -3.33
N ARG A 65 11.16 0.17 -2.97
CA ARG A 65 10.72 -0.92 -3.87
C ARG A 65 9.95 -0.38 -5.08
N ALA A 66 9.08 0.61 -4.86
CA ALA A 66 8.38 1.27 -5.95
C ALA A 66 9.36 1.96 -6.91
N ALA A 67 10.34 2.72 -6.38
CA ALA A 67 11.35 3.38 -7.19
C ALA A 67 12.25 2.40 -7.97
N GLU A 68 12.63 1.27 -7.36
CA GLU A 68 13.45 0.24 -8.02
C GLU A 68 12.72 -0.43 -9.17
N ARG A 69 11.44 -0.76 -8.98
CA ARG A 69 10.61 -1.32 -10.05
C ARG A 69 10.37 -0.36 -11.18
N ASP A 70 10.27 0.94 -10.90
CA ASP A 70 10.10 1.94 -11.95
C ASP A 70 11.33 2.05 -12.86
N ARG A 71 12.53 1.84 -12.30
CA ARG A 71 13.78 1.81 -13.08
C ARG A 71 13.97 0.53 -13.89
N ALA A 72 13.28 -0.55 -13.51
CA ALA A 72 13.37 -1.86 -14.15
C ALA A 72 12.28 -2.12 -15.20
N ALA A 73 11.33 -1.19 -15.36
CA ALA A 73 10.21 -1.26 -16.31
C ALA A 73 10.46 -0.38 -17.53
#